data_AF-A0A662JJJ5-F1
#
_entry.id   AF-A0A662JJJ5-F1
#
_cell.length_a   1.000
_cell.length_b   1.000
_cell.length_c   1.000
_cell.angle_alpha   90.00
_cell.angle_beta   90.00
_cell.angle_gamma   90.00
#
_symmetry.space_group_name_H-M   'P 1'
#
loop_
_entity.id
_entity.type
_entity.pdbx_description
1 polymer ?
#
loop_
_entity_poly.entity_id
_entity_poly.type
_entity_poly.pdbx_seq_one_letter_code
_entity_poly.pdbx_strand_id
1 'polypeptide(L)' 'MRVEEVRQALEDCKPYLTNWRAIEELLNDLLAESSSINSVIEDLEERATEESDPTLRTDIRILVSRLKTVRA' A
#
# COMPACT_ATOMS: atom_id res chain seq x y z
N MET A 1 -1.36 6.68 -12.76
CA MET A 1 -1.47 7.09 -11.36
C MET A 1 -0.22 7.85 -10.97
N ARG A 2 -0.34 9.00 -10.31
CA ARG A 2 0.76 9.82 -9.77
C ARG A 2 0.99 9.50 -8.31
N VAL A 3 2.16 9.89 -7.78
CA VAL A 3 2.52 9.70 -6.36
C VAL A 3 1.49 10.32 -5.42
N GLU A 4 0.91 11.46 -5.81
CA GLU A 4 -0.12 12.14 -5.03
C GLU A 4 -1.40 11.29 -4.88
N GLU A 5 -1.78 10.54 -5.91
CA GLU A 5 -2.96 9.66 -5.87
C GLU A 5 -2.73 8.46 -4.97
N VAL A 6 -1.49 7.98 -4.87
CA VAL A 6 -1.06 6.92 -3.95
C VAL A 6 -1.13 7.40 -2.50
N ARG A 7 -0.64 8.62 -2.24
CA ARG A 7 -0.76 9.24 -0.91
C ARG A 7 -2.22 9.48 -0.54
N GLN A 8 -3.05 9.93 -1.48
CA GLN A 8 -4.48 10.09 -1.24
C GLN A 8 -5.16 8.75 -0.93
N ALA A 9 -4.81 7.68 -1.66
CA ALA A 9 -5.32 6.35 -1.37
C ALA A 9 -4.94 5.88 0.04
N LEU A 10 -3.72 6.18 0.51
CA LEU A 10 -3.32 5.91 1.88
C LEU A 10 -4.16 6.72 2.88
N GLU A 11 -4.34 8.02 2.68
CA GLU A 11 -5.18 8.86 3.55
C GLU A 11 -6.62 8.34 3.65
N ASP A 12 -7.22 7.95 2.52
CA ASP A 12 -8.55 7.34 2.47
C ASP A 12 -8.59 6.01 3.27
N CYS A 13 -7.50 5.27 3.28
CA CYS A 13 -7.38 4.01 3.99
C CYS A 13 -7.08 4.17 5.48
N LYS A 14 -6.41 5.25 5.92
CA LYS A 14 -5.95 5.45 7.31
C LYS A 14 -6.99 5.09 8.39
N PRO A 15 -8.28 5.46 8.28
CA PRO A 15 -9.29 5.09 9.27
C PRO A 15 -9.53 3.59 9.44
N TYR A 16 -9.14 2.79 8.45
CA TYR A 16 -9.33 1.34 8.41
C TYR A 16 -8.04 0.55 8.68
N LEU A 17 -6.89 1.23 8.77
CA LEU A 17 -5.59 0.60 8.98
C LEU A 17 -5.22 0.64 10.46
N THR A 18 -4.92 -0.52 11.02
CA THR A 18 -4.44 -0.60 12.41
C THR A 18 -3.01 -0.08 12.52
N ASN A 19 -2.16 -0.46 11.56
CA ASN A 19 -0.74 -0.12 11.49
C ASN A 19 -0.44 0.93 10.42
N TRP A 20 -1.24 1.99 10.33
CA TRP A 20 -1.14 2.98 9.25
C TRP A 20 0.26 3.60 9.09
N ARG A 21 1.02 3.76 10.19
CA ARG A 21 2.40 4.28 10.13
C ARG A 21 3.36 3.31 9.46
N ALA A 22 3.27 2.02 9.79
CA ALA A 22 4.10 0.99 9.15
C ALA A 22 3.78 0.88 7.65
N ILE A 23 2.50 1.01 7.29
CA ILE A 23 2.07 1.05 5.89
C ILE A 23 2.59 2.31 5.19
N GLU A 24 2.57 3.47 5.84
CA GLU A 24 3.10 4.72 5.29
C GLU A 24 4.61 4.64 5.03
N GLU A 25 5.37 4.10 5.99
CA GLU A 25 6.82 3.85 5.85
C GLU A 25 7.09 2.89 4.69
N LEU A 26 6.44 1.72 4.67
CA LEU A 26 6.57 0.74 3.59
C LEU A 26 6.27 1.37 2.21
N LEU A 27 5.22 2.17 2.12
CA LEU A 27 4.83 2.82 0.87
C LEU A 27 5.84 3.88 0.43
N ASN A 28 6.43 4.64 1.36
CA ASN A 28 7.47 5.61 1.03
C ASN A 28 8.75 4.92 0.52
N ASP A 29 9.14 3.80 1.12
CA ASP A 29 10.30 3.01 0.68
C ASP A 29 10.07 2.48 -0.74
N LEU A 30 8.91 1.86 -0.99
CA LEU A 30 8.55 1.35 -2.31
C LEU A 30 8.44 2.45 -3.36
N LEU A 31 7.89 3.62 -3.01
CA LEU A 31 7.81 4.76 -3.94
C LEU A 31 9.18 5.36 -4.27
N ALA A 32 10.17 5.21 -3.40
CA ALA A 32 11.54 5.67 -3.66
C ALA A 32 12.31 4.72 -4.59
N GLU A 33 12.03 3.42 -4.53
CA GLU A 33 12.73 2.38 -5.28
C GLU A 33 12.04 2.03 -6.61
N SER A 34 10.71 2.14 -6.67
CA SER A 34 9.92 1.66 -7.80
C SER A 34 9.68 2.72 -8.87
N SER A 35 9.85 2.32 -10.14
CA SER A 35 9.69 3.21 -11.31
C SER A 35 8.23 3.35 -11.77
N SER A 36 7.32 2.55 -11.21
CA SER A 36 5.91 2.56 -11.60
C SER A 36 4.99 2.17 -10.44
N ILE A 37 3.74 2.63 -10.49
CA ILE A 37 2.71 2.24 -9.51
C ILE A 37 2.33 0.77 -9.59
N ASN A 38 2.46 0.14 -10.77
CA ASN A 38 2.16 -1.28 -10.89
C ASN A 38 3.19 -2.10 -10.12
N SER A 39 4.46 -1.70 -10.19
CA SER A 39 5.53 -2.30 -9.39
C SER A 39 5.23 -2.16 -7.90
N VAL A 40 4.88 -0.96 -7.41
CA VAL A 40 4.50 -0.77 -5.99
C VAL A 40 3.34 -1.66 -5.57
N ILE A 41 2.32 -1.84 -6.42
CA ILE A 41 1.19 -2.74 -6.11
C ILE A 41 1.66 -4.20 -6.06
N GLU A 42 2.49 -4.63 -7.01
CA GLU A 42 3.06 -5.99 -7.04
C GLU A 42 3.93 -6.25 -5.79
N ASP A 43 4.79 -5.31 -5.42
CA ASP A 43 5.66 -5.38 -4.24
C ASP A 43 4.82 -5.48 -2.94
N LEU A 44 3.73 -4.71 -2.84
CA LEU A 44 2.80 -4.80 -1.71
C LEU A 44 2.06 -6.15 -1.66
N GLU A 45 1.72 -6.73 -2.82
CA GLU A 45 1.08 -8.06 -2.88
C GLU A 45 2.03 -9.18 -2.47
N GLU A 46 3.30 -9.11 -2.90
CA GLU A 46 4.35 -10.01 -2.45
C GLU A 46 4.56 -9.89 -0.94
N ARG A 47 4.71 -8.66 -0.43
CA ARG A 47 4.85 -8.39 1.00
C ARG A 47 3.69 -8.94 1.82
N ALA A 48 2.44 -8.79 1.34
CA ALA A 48 1.27 -9.35 2.00
C ALA A 48 1.27 -10.88 2.05
N THR A 49 1.90 -11.53 1.07
CA THR A 49 2.01 -13.00 1.02
C THR A 49 3.01 -13.51 2.04
N GLU A 50 4.12 -12.78 2.23
CA GLU A 50 5.19 -13.13 3.16
C GLU A 50 4.93 -12.66 4.60
N GLU A 51 4.03 -11.69 4.79
CA GLU A 51 3.78 -11.09 6.10
C GLU A 51 3.16 -12.09 7.09
N SER A 52 3.86 -12.24 8.22
CA SER A 52 3.52 -13.14 9.32
C SER A 52 2.48 -12.53 10.26
N ASP A 53 2.49 -11.20 10.44
CA ASP A 53 1.48 -10.50 11.24
C ASP A 53 0.15 -10.45 10.47
N PRO A 54 -0.92 -11.11 10.96
CA PRO A 54 -2.20 -11.14 10.28
C PRO A 54 -2.87 -9.76 10.19
N THR A 55 -2.60 -8.86 11.15
CA THR A 55 -3.13 -7.49 11.17
C THR A 55 -2.45 -6.67 10.09
N LEU A 56 -1.12 -6.65 10.07
CA LEU A 56 -0.35 -5.90 9.07
C LEU A 56 -0.62 -6.43 7.66
N ARG A 57 -0.71 -7.74 7.48
CA ARG A 57 -1.12 -8.36 6.22
C ARG A 57 -2.49 -7.86 5.74
N THR A 58 -3.45 -7.72 6.66
CA THR A 58 -4.79 -7.20 6.33
C THR A 58 -4.72 -5.73 5.94
N ASP A 59 -3.97 -4.92 6.69
CA ASP A 59 -3.74 -3.51 6.40
C ASP A 59 -3.13 -3.32 4.99
N ILE A 60 -2.12 -4.12 4.63
CA ILE A 60 -1.51 -4.11 3.29
C ILE A 60 -2.56 -4.44 2.21
N ARG A 61 -3.37 -5.48 2.42
CA ARG A 61 -4.41 -5.88 1.45
C ARG A 61 -5.50 -4.82 1.26
N ILE A 62 -5.86 -4.09 2.32
CA ILE A 62 -6.79 -2.95 2.23
C ILE A 62 -6.21 -1.87 1.30
N LEU A 63 -4.95 -1.49 1.52
CA LEU A 63 -4.27 -0.50 0.67
C LEU A 63 -4.18 -0.96 -0.79
N VAL A 64 -3.75 -2.20 -1.04
CA VAL A 64 -3.66 -2.79 -2.40
C VAL A 64 -5.01 -2.72 -3.11
N SER A 65 -6.10 -3.11 -2.43
CA SER A 65 -7.45 -3.06 -2.99
C SER A 65 -7.86 -1.64 -3.38
N ARG A 66 -7.53 -0.65 -2.53
CA ARG A 66 -7.80 0.77 -2.82
C ARG A 66 -6.98 1.26 -4.01
N LEU A 67 -5.69 0.96 -4.06
CA LEU A 67 -4.81 1.34 -5.17
C LEU A 67 -5.26 0.74 -6.50
N LYS A 68 -5.67 -0.54 -6.51
CA LYS A 68 -6.25 -1.18 -7.70
C LYS A 68 -7.54 -0.52 -8.17
N THR A 69 -8.36 -0.03 -7.23
CA THR A 69 -9.61 0.69 -7.53
C THR A 69 -9.33 2.07 -8.13
N VAL A 70 -8.39 2.83 -7.55
CA VAL A 70 -8.02 4.18 -8.04
C VAL A 70 -7.29 4.11 -9.39
N ARG A 71 -6.64 2.98 -9.69
CA ARG A 71 -6.01 2.72 -10.99
C ARG A 71 -7.01 2.49 -12.13
N ALA A 72 -8.19 1.95 -11.82
CA ALA A 72 -9.20 1.52 -12.79
C ALA A 72 -9.95 2.72 -13.38
#